data_AF-A0A7V7T309-F1
#
_entry.id   AF-A0A7V7T309-F1
#
_cell.length_a   1.000
_cell.length_b   1.000
_cell.length_c   1.000
_cell.angle_alpha   90.00
_cell.angle_beta   90.00
_cell.angle_gamma   90.00
#
_symmetry.space_group_name_H-M   'P 1'
#
loop_
_entity.id
_entity.type
_entity.pdbx_description
1 polymer ?
#
loop_
_entity_poly.entity_id
_entity_poly.type
_entity_poly.pdbx_seq_one_letter_code
_entity_poly.pdbx_strand_id
1 'polypeptide(L)'
;MNHFASPKFWDCYGCLPTSVKTLADKNFELLKQNLSHPSLHFKKIGRYRSVRVGLSYRALGVAIQEGVLWFWIGSHADYDKLVG
;
A
#
# COMPACT_ATOMS: atom_id res chain seq x y z
N MET A 1 -3.19 5.02 13.92
CA MET A 1 -3.16 5.83 12.67
C MET A 1 -4.27 5.32 11.78
N ASN A 2 -5.08 6.20 11.18
CA ASN A 2 -6.16 5.75 10.31
C ASN A 2 -5.65 5.47 8.90
N HIS A 3 -6.29 4.52 8.22
CA HIS A 3 -5.97 4.15 6.84
C HIS A 3 -7.24 4.26 6.01
N PHE A 4 -7.18 5.12 4.99
CA PHE A 4 -8.28 5.38 4.07
C PHE A 4 -7.87 4.94 2.67
N ALA A 5 -8.83 4.58 1.83
CA ALA A 5 -8.59 4.20 0.44
C ALA A 5 -9.45 5.05 -0.48
N SER A 6 -8.82 5.72 -1.44
CA SER A 6 -9.53 6.45 -2.49
C SER A 6 -10.20 5.49 -3.48
N PRO A 7 -11.18 5.95 -4.29
CA PRO A 7 -11.77 5.12 -5.36
C PRO A 7 -10.72 4.52 -6.30
N LYS A 8 -9.70 5.30 -6.69
CA LYS A 8 -8.60 4.84 -7.56
C LYS A 8 -7.81 3.69 -6.95
N PHE A 9 -7.66 3.66 -5.62
CA PHE A 9 -7.02 2.52 -4.95
C PHE A 9 -7.83 1.25 -5.16
N TRP A 10 -9.16 1.33 -5.02
CA TRP A 10 -10.05 0.19 -5.21
C TRP A 10 -10.11 -0.28 -6.66
N ASP A 11 -10.02 0.63 -7.63
CA ASP A 11 -9.88 0.27 -9.05
C ASP A 11 -8.62 -0.55 -9.29
N CYS A 12 -7.46 -0.07 -8.80
CA CYS A 12 -6.19 -0.81 -8.89
C CYS A 12 -6.26 -2.16 -8.17
N TYR A 13 -6.81 -2.18 -6.96
CA TYR A 13 -7.00 -3.40 -6.18
C TYR A 13 -7.88 -4.40 -6.93
N GLY A 14 -8.96 -3.93 -7.56
CA GLY A 14 -9.89 -4.74 -8.36
C GLY A 14 -9.21 -5.49 -9.50
N CYS A 15 -8.19 -4.89 -10.11
CA CYS A 15 -7.39 -5.51 -11.18
C CYS A 15 -6.37 -6.55 -10.70
N LEU A 16 -6.13 -6.67 -9.38
CA LEU A 16 -5.13 -7.60 -8.87
C LEU A 16 -5.62 -9.06 -8.93
N PRO A 17 -4.70 -10.03 -9.11
CA PRO A 17 -5.01 -11.44 -8.93
C PRO A 17 -5.55 -11.73 -7.53
N THR A 18 -6.46 -12.70 -7.40
CA THR A 18 -7.10 -13.06 -6.12
C THR A 18 -6.09 -13.35 -5.01
N SER A 19 -5.00 -14.03 -5.32
CA SER A 19 -3.93 -14.33 -4.34
C SER A 19 -3.26 -13.07 -3.78
N VAL A 20 -3.10 -12.04 -4.63
CA VAL A 20 -2.51 -10.75 -4.24
C VAL A 20 -3.50 -9.94 -3.43
N LYS A 21 -4.80 -9.98 -3.77
CA LYS A 21 -5.87 -9.36 -2.97
C LYS A 21 -5.88 -9.89 -1.53
N THR A 22 -5.89 -11.21 -1.36
CA THR A 22 -5.80 -11.84 -0.03
C THR A 22 -4.53 -11.45 0.72
N LEU A 23 -3.39 -11.35 0.01
CA LEU A 23 -2.14 -10.91 0.62
C LEU A 23 -2.19 -9.43 1.02
N ALA A 24 -2.80 -8.58 0.21
CA ALA A 24 -3.00 -7.17 0.51
C ALA A 24 -3.83 -7.02 1.80
N ASP A 25 -4.99 -7.68 1.88
CA ASP A 25 -5.87 -7.61 3.04
C ASP A 25 -5.12 -7.99 4.32
N LYS A 26 -4.40 -9.11 4.31
CA LYS A 26 -3.57 -9.56 5.44
C LYS A 26 -2.50 -8.54 5.84
N ASN A 27 -1.80 -7.94 4.87
CA ASN A 27 -0.77 -6.95 5.16
C ASN A 27 -1.35 -5.62 5.63
N PHE A 28 -2.53 -5.22 5.16
CA PHE A 28 -3.22 -4.02 5.65
C PHE A 28 -3.77 -4.20 7.07
N GLU A 29 -4.27 -5.39 7.42
CA GLU A 29 -4.61 -5.71 8.80
C GLU A 29 -3.38 -5.71 9.70
N LEU A 30 -2.28 -6.32 9.25
CA LEU A 30 -1.01 -6.27 9.99
C LEU A 30 -0.49 -4.83 10.15
N LEU A 31 -0.63 -3.99 9.12
CA LEU A 31 -0.22 -2.59 9.18
C LEU A 31 -1.01 -1.81 10.22
N LYS A 32 -2.33 -2.02 10.31
CA LYS A 32 -3.18 -1.38 11.34
C LYS A 32 -2.75 -1.76 12.76
N GLN A 33 -2.29 -2.99 12.94
CA GLN A 33 -1.86 -3.52 14.25
C GLN A 33 -0.42 -3.12 14.60
N ASN A 34 0.49 -3.16 13.62
CA ASN A 34 1.91 -2.90 13.81
C ASN A 34 2.53 -2.21 12.59
N LEU A 35 2.61 -0.88 12.67
CA LEU A 35 3.22 -0.03 11.64
C LEU A 35 4.73 -0.30 11.44
N SER A 36 5.40 -0.83 12.47
CA SER A 36 6.84 -1.08 12.46
C SER A 36 7.19 -2.53 12.07
N HIS A 37 6.21 -3.33 11.64
CA HIS A 37 6.47 -4.72 11.28
C HIS A 37 7.49 -4.80 10.11
N PRO A 38 8.64 -5.49 10.27
CA PRO A 38 9.73 -5.45 9.30
C PRO A 38 9.32 -5.88 7.88
N SER A 39 8.43 -6.88 7.75
CA SER A 39 7.99 -7.37 6.43
C SER A 39 7.23 -6.32 5.61
N LEU A 40 6.60 -5.35 6.26
CA LEU A 40 5.82 -4.31 5.60
C LEU A 40 6.71 -3.23 4.97
N HIS A 41 7.94 -3.05 5.48
CA HIS A 41 8.83 -1.93 5.15
C HIS A 41 8.06 -0.60 4.99
N PHE A 42 7.17 -0.31 5.94
CA PHE A 42 6.35 0.88 5.88
C PHE A 42 7.23 2.13 6.03
N LYS A 43 7.35 2.92 4.97
CA LYS A 43 8.31 4.04 4.90
C LYS A 43 7.78 5.24 4.10
N LYS A 44 8.41 6.39 4.31
CA LYS A 44 8.17 7.60 3.51
C LYS A 44 9.13 7.60 2.31
N ILE A 45 8.63 7.97 1.13
CA ILE A 45 9.38 8.08 -0.13
C ILE A 45 8.93 9.34 -0.84
N GLY A 46 9.78 10.36 -0.85
CA GLY A 46 9.39 11.71 -1.27
C GLY A 46 8.18 12.21 -0.47
N ARG A 47 7.10 12.54 -1.17
CA ARG A 47 5.80 12.95 -0.56
C ARG A 47 4.87 11.78 -0.20
N TYR A 48 5.23 10.56 -0.57
CA TYR A 48 4.36 9.38 -0.41
C TYR A 48 4.75 8.54 0.80
N ARG A 49 3.79 7.75 1.28
CA ARG A 49 3.99 6.58 2.13
C ARG A 49 3.91 5.33 1.25
N SER A 50 4.78 4.37 1.50
CA SER A 50 4.83 3.10 0.79
C SER A 50 4.76 1.95 1.78
N VAL A 51 4.06 0.88 1.41
CA VAL A 51 4.03 -0.40 2.14
C VAL A 51 4.21 -1.58 1.18
N ARG A 52 4.88 -2.64 1.65
CA ARG A 52 5.02 -3.90 0.93
C ARG A 52 3.76 -4.76 1.07
N VAL A 53 3.35 -5.34 -0.05
CA VAL A 53 2.37 -6.43 -0.12
C VAL A 53 3.12 -7.62 -0.71
N GLY A 54 3.77 -8.39 0.16
CA GLY A 54 4.72 -9.42 -0.25
C GLY A 54 5.96 -8.86 -0.98
N LEU A 55 6.63 -9.72 -1.73
CA LEU A 55 7.88 -9.36 -2.41
C LEU A 55 7.63 -8.46 -3.62
N SER A 56 6.60 -8.77 -4.42
CA SER A 56 6.42 -8.22 -5.77
C SER A 56 5.38 -7.11 -5.89
N TYR A 57 4.67 -6.74 -4.82
CA TYR A 57 3.63 -5.71 -4.86
C TYR A 57 3.83 -4.63 -3.80
N ARG A 58 3.41 -3.41 -4.10
CA ARG A 58 3.48 -2.24 -3.21
C ARG A 58 2.15 -1.50 -3.23
N ALA A 59 1.87 -0.80 -2.15
CA ALA A 59 0.83 0.21 -2.12
C ALA A 59 1.40 1.58 -1.78
N LEU A 60 0.82 2.63 -2.36
CA LEU A 60 1.20 4.02 -2.20
C LEU A 60 0.04 4.84 -1.64
N GLY A 61 0.38 5.71 -0.70
CA GLY A 61 -0.54 6.65 -0.09
C GLY A 61 0.11 8.00 0.18
N VAL A 62 -0.71 8.99 0.47
CA VAL A 62 -0.27 10.29 0.98
C VAL A 62 -0.59 10.39 2.46
N ALA A 63 0.29 11.03 3.23
CA ALA A 63 -0.03 11.36 4.62
C ALA A 63 -1.08 12.47 4.63
N ILE A 64 -2.13 12.28 5.41
CA ILE A 64 -3.18 13.26 5.68
C ILE A 64 -3.25 13.50 7.20
N GLN A 65 -4.03 14.49 7.64
CA GLN A 65 -4.11 14.85 9.05
C GLN A 65 -4.52 13.67 9.94
N GLU A 66 -5.48 12.83 9.53
CA GLU A 66 -5.92 11.67 10.33
C GLU A 66 -5.13 10.37 10.08
N GLY A 67 -4.18 10.35 9.13
CA GLY A 67 -3.38 9.15 8.84
C GLY A 67 -2.87 9.05 7.41
N VAL A 68 -3.25 7.98 6.68
CA VAL A 68 -2.80 7.75 5.30
C VAL A 68 -3.99 7.53 4.37
N LEU A 69 -4.02 8.28 3.27
CA LEU A 69 -4.93 8.03 2.16
C LEU A 69 -4.19 7.25 1.06
N TRP A 70 -4.53 5.97 0.92
CA TRP A 70 -4.03 5.09 -0.12
C TRP A 70 -4.72 5.38 -1.45
N PHE A 71 -3.92 5.49 -2.52
CA PHE A 71 -4.43 5.83 -3.85
C PHE A 71 -3.99 4.86 -4.95
N TRP A 72 -3.08 3.95 -4.64
CA TRP A 72 -2.56 2.99 -5.60
C TRP A 72 -2.05 1.71 -4.92
N ILE A 73 -2.22 0.58 -5.60
CA ILE A 73 -1.61 -0.71 -5.27
C ILE A 73 -1.30 -1.44 -6.57
N GLY A 74 -0.13 -2.07 -6.67
CA GLY A 74 0.28 -2.73 -7.91
C GLY A 74 1.65 -3.37 -7.84
N SER A 75 2.14 -3.82 -9.00
CA SER A 75 3.41 -4.54 -9.11
C SER A 75 4.60 -3.65 -8.78
N HIS A 76 5.74 -4.25 -8.40
CA HIS A 76 6.98 -3.52 -8.20
C HIS A 76 7.42 -2.77 -9.46
N ALA A 77 7.23 -3.37 -10.63
CA ALA A 77 7.60 -2.74 -11.90
C ALA A 77 6.78 -1.48 -12.18
N ASP A 78 5.48 -1.48 -11.84
CA ASP A 78 4.64 -0.29 -11.99
C ASP A 78 4.90 0.73 -10.88
N TYR A 79 5.24 0.27 -9.68
CA TYR A 79 5.69 1.12 -8.59
C TYR A 79 6.95 1.91 -8.99
N ASP A 80 7.95 1.27 -9.60
CA ASP A 80 9.20 1.94 -9.99
C ASP A 80 8.95 3.07 -11.01
N LYS A 81 7.96 2.93 -11.89
CA LYS A 81 7.56 4.00 -12.82
C LYS A 81 6.89 5.21 -12.13
N LEU A 82 6.35 5.02 -10.93
CA LEU A 82 5.63 6.06 -10.17
C LEU A 82 6.53 6.83 -9.21
N VAL A 83 7.60 6.20 -8.72
CA VAL A 83 8.48 6.79 -7.69
C VAL A 83 9.95 6.88 -8.10
N GLY A 84 10.31 6.29 -9.24
CA GLY A 84 11.64 6.39 -9.86
C GLY A 84 11.84 7.66 -10.66
#